data_AF-A0A958F4H3-F1
#
_entry.id   AF-A0A958F4H3-F1
#
_cell.length_a   1.000
_cell.length_b   1.000
_cell.length_c   1.000
_cell.angle_alpha   90.00
_cell.angle_beta   90.00
_cell.angle_gamma   90.00
#
_symmetry.space_group_name_H-M   'P 1'
#
loop_
_entity.id
_entity.type
_entity.pdbx_description
1 polymer ?
#
loop_
_entity_poly.entity_id
_entity_poly.type
_entity_poly.pdbx_seq_one_letter_code
_entity_poly.pdbx_strand_id
1 'polypeptide(L)'
;MRFWISEPAVITLIFISTLVLFLYEFPALREQTGGVLLWIDYACVVYFLIEAILKIRVLTFQTYWASHLNKFDFFIVLFSLPVLLLPVVDSRAFSVFLVLRLGRLIRFFRVLRFIPNIEHLLAGVKRSLRASVGVFVILFILNLAFAMGATMLFGEIAPKDFGDPLIATYTLFKVFTVEGWFEIPDRLAESGVSDHLILLLRFYFIIAVMIGGILGLSLANAIFVDEMTADNTYKVEGMVQDLQQKLGELHTMLQQEQHVAWEQIRSELHQVRRAVEEMRRQG
;
A
#
# COMPACT_ATOMS: atom_id res chain seq x y z
N MET A 1 21.35 -2.29 29.64
CA MET A 1 20.36 -1.59 28.78
C MET A 1 20.54 -1.85 27.28
N ARG A 2 21.76 -1.93 26.74
CA ARG A 2 22.00 -2.10 25.28
C ARG A 2 21.57 -3.45 24.68
N PHE A 3 21.53 -4.52 25.49
CA PHE A 3 21.13 -5.87 25.05
C PHE A 3 19.63 -6.00 24.75
N TRP A 4 18.78 -5.37 25.56
CA TRP A 4 17.31 -5.40 25.42
C TRP A 4 16.79 -4.63 24.20
N ILE A 5 17.62 -3.77 23.60
CA ILE A 5 17.28 -2.95 22.43
C ILE A 5 18.03 -3.46 21.19
N SER A 6 18.79 -4.55 21.30
CA SER A 6 19.51 -5.07 20.14
C SER A 6 18.51 -5.55 19.10
N GLU A 7 18.55 -4.93 17.92
CA GLU A 7 17.68 -5.25 16.79
C GLU A 7 17.60 -6.76 16.51
N PRO A 8 18.70 -7.54 16.51
CA PRO A 8 18.61 -8.99 16.31
C PRO A 8 17.81 -9.71 17.41
N ALA A 9 17.87 -9.30 18.67
CA ALA A 9 17.11 -9.95 19.74
C ALA A 9 15.59 -9.71 19.60
N VAL A 10 15.21 -8.47 19.28
CA VAL A 10 13.80 -8.11 19.03
C VAL A 10 13.26 -8.88 17.83
N ILE A 11 14.07 -8.96 16.77
CA ILE A 11 13.81 -9.76 15.57
C ILE A 11 13.58 -11.24 15.89
N THR A 12 14.50 -11.86 16.64
CA THR A 12 14.39 -13.27 17.01
C THR A 12 13.13 -13.49 17.83
N LEU A 13 12.78 -12.56 18.73
CA LEU A 13 11.59 -12.67 19.54
C LEU A 13 10.29 -12.49 18.73
N ILE A 14 10.28 -11.62 17.72
CA ILE A 14 9.14 -11.51 16.78
C ILE A 14 8.94 -12.85 16.09
N PHE A 15 10.01 -13.48 15.61
CA PHE A 15 9.93 -14.78 14.95
C PHE A 15 9.43 -15.88 15.91
N ILE A 16 9.97 -15.95 17.13
CA ILE A 16 9.52 -16.90 18.16
C ILE A 16 8.05 -16.67 18.49
N SER A 17 7.62 -15.42 18.74
CA SER A 17 6.23 -15.08 19.06
C SER A 17 5.28 -15.48 17.92
N THR A 18 5.72 -15.28 16.68
CA THR A 18 4.97 -15.65 15.48
C THR A 18 4.85 -17.18 15.34
N LEU A 19 5.95 -17.90 15.56
CA LEU A 19 5.99 -19.35 15.50
C LEU A 19 5.12 -19.99 16.60
N VAL A 20 5.19 -19.48 17.83
CA VAL A 20 4.37 -19.95 18.96
C VAL A 20 2.89 -19.79 18.66
N LEU A 21 2.49 -18.64 18.10
CA LEU A 21 1.10 -18.41 17.71
C LEU A 21 0.65 -19.37 16.60
N PHE A 22 1.50 -19.60 15.60
CA PHE A 22 1.21 -20.55 14.52
C PHE A 22 1.06 -21.98 15.05
N LEU A 23 1.97 -22.43 15.92
CA LEU A 23 1.91 -23.75 16.54
C LEU A 23 0.69 -23.92 17.47
N TYR A 24 0.26 -22.86 18.14
CA TYR A 24 -0.91 -22.87 19.01
C TYR A 24 -2.21 -23.14 18.24
N GLU A 25 -2.26 -22.86 16.94
CA GLU A 25 -3.44 -23.10 16.11
C GLU A 25 -3.62 -24.56 15.66
N PHE A 26 -2.60 -25.41 15.80
CA PHE A 26 -2.74 -26.85 15.55
C PHE A 26 -3.48 -27.54 16.71
N PRO A 27 -4.62 -28.23 16.45
CA PRO A 27 -5.39 -28.90 17.50
C PRO A 27 -4.58 -29.90 18.32
N ALA A 28 -3.79 -30.75 17.64
CA ALA A 28 -2.96 -31.79 18.27
C ALA A 28 -1.87 -31.23 19.21
N LEU A 29 -1.33 -30.04 18.90
CA LEU A 29 -0.32 -29.37 19.73
C LEU A 29 -0.98 -28.58 20.86
N ARG A 30 -2.15 -27.98 20.62
CA ARG A 30 -2.90 -27.26 21.65
C ARG A 30 -3.27 -28.18 22.81
N GLU A 31 -3.70 -29.40 22.54
CA GLU A 31 -4.09 -30.36 23.58
C GLU A 31 -2.90 -30.84 24.42
N GLN A 32 -1.73 -31.00 23.82
CA GLN A 32 -0.54 -31.54 24.50
C GLN A 32 0.33 -30.46 25.16
N THR A 33 0.50 -29.30 24.52
CA THR A 33 1.45 -28.26 24.93
C THR A 33 0.84 -26.86 24.99
N GLY A 34 -0.47 -26.72 24.79
CA GLY A 34 -1.14 -25.41 24.70
C GLY A 34 -0.91 -24.50 25.90
N GLY A 35 -0.80 -25.06 27.10
CA GLY A 35 -0.48 -24.29 28.31
C GLY A 35 0.91 -23.63 28.24
N VAL A 36 1.93 -24.39 27.82
CA VAL A 36 3.31 -23.87 27.68
C VAL A 36 3.37 -22.81 26.58
N LEU A 37 2.75 -23.07 25.42
CA LEU A 37 2.71 -22.11 24.33
C LEU A 37 2.04 -20.79 24.75
N LEU A 38 0.98 -20.86 25.53
CA LEU A 38 0.26 -19.69 26.03
C LEU A 38 1.09 -18.88 27.04
N TRP A 39 1.88 -19.53 27.89
CA TRP A 39 2.83 -18.85 28.78
C TRP A 39 3.95 -18.14 28.02
N ILE A 40 4.52 -18.80 27.01
CA ILE A 40 5.53 -18.19 26.13
C ILE A 40 4.91 -16.97 25.41
N ASP A 41 3.67 -17.10 24.96
CA ASP A 41 2.94 -16.02 24.30
C ASP A 41 2.81 -14.77 25.19
N TYR A 42 2.40 -14.96 26.44
CA TYR A 42 2.34 -13.88 27.42
C TYR A 42 3.71 -13.28 27.72
N ALA A 43 4.75 -14.10 27.85
CA ALA A 43 6.11 -13.63 28.07
C ALA A 43 6.60 -12.75 26.91
N CYS A 44 6.31 -13.12 25.66
CA CYS A 44 6.59 -12.29 24.49
C CYS A 44 5.85 -10.95 24.57
N VAL A 45 4.55 -10.94 24.85
CA VAL A 45 3.75 -9.69 24.95
C VAL A 45 4.31 -8.76 26.03
N VAL A 46 4.65 -9.29 27.20
CA VAL A 46 5.25 -8.53 28.30
C VAL A 46 6.62 -7.98 27.91
N TYR A 47 7.47 -8.76 27.23
CA TYR A 47 8.74 -8.27 26.72
C TYR A 47 8.56 -7.09 25.77
N PHE A 48 7.65 -7.19 24.80
CA PHE A 48 7.39 -6.11 23.84
C PHE A 48 6.81 -4.86 24.51
N LEU A 49 6.01 -5.02 25.56
CA LEU A 49 5.55 -3.91 26.38
C LEU A 49 6.73 -3.21 27.07
N ILE A 50 7.64 -3.96 27.67
CA ILE A 50 8.84 -3.42 28.32
C ILE A 50 9.75 -2.74 27.30
N GLU A 51 9.96 -3.35 26.12
CA GLU A 51 10.73 -2.75 25.03
C GLU A 51 10.15 -1.40 24.62
N ALA A 52 8.83 -1.31 24.40
CA ALA A 52 8.17 -0.07 24.02
C ALA A 52 8.34 1.02 25.09
N ILE A 53 8.14 0.67 26.37
CA ILE A 53 8.33 1.61 27.48
C ILE A 53 9.80 2.09 27.56
N LEU A 54 10.76 1.18 27.45
CA LEU A 54 12.19 1.52 27.48
C LEU A 54 12.57 2.41 26.30
N LYS A 55 12.08 2.13 25.10
CA LYS A 55 12.29 2.99 23.93
C LYS A 55 11.73 4.39 24.14
N ILE A 56 10.52 4.53 24.68
CA ILE A 56 9.92 5.84 24.98
C ILE A 56 10.70 6.60 26.07
N ARG A 57 11.38 5.90 26.99
CA ARG A 57 12.21 6.52 28.04
C ARG A 57 13.59 6.92 27.55
N VAL A 58 14.19 6.11 26.67
CA VAL A 58 15.55 6.35 26.12
C VAL A 58 15.52 7.34 24.96
N LEU A 59 14.52 7.24 24.09
CA LEU A 59 14.27 8.22 23.03
C LEU A 59 13.42 9.34 23.61
N THR A 60 13.76 10.60 23.36
CA THR A 60 12.87 11.72 23.68
C THR A 60 11.51 11.48 23.03
N PHE A 61 10.40 11.81 23.73
CA PHE A 61 9.03 11.54 23.25
C PHE A 61 8.79 11.99 21.80
N GLN A 62 9.35 13.16 21.43
CA GLN A 62 9.30 13.70 20.07
C GLN A 62 10.02 12.81 19.04
N THR A 63 11.18 12.24 19.38
CA THR A 63 11.95 11.35 18.50
C THR A 63 11.27 10.00 18.32
N TYR A 64 10.68 9.44 19.38
CA TYR A 64 9.91 8.19 19.30
C TYR A 64 8.69 8.36 18.38
N TRP A 65 7.94 9.46 18.55
CA TRP A 65 6.79 9.81 17.72
C TRP A 65 7.15 10.45 16.38
N ALA A 66 8.42 10.58 16.02
CA ALA A 66 8.80 10.96 14.66
C ALA A 66 8.83 9.72 13.73
N SER A 67 9.31 8.58 14.21
CA SER A 67 9.46 7.34 13.42
C SER A 67 8.13 6.62 13.20
N HIS A 68 7.80 6.28 11.95
CA HIS A 68 6.57 5.55 11.61
C HIS A 68 6.61 4.11 12.11
N LEU A 69 7.78 3.46 12.06
CA LEU A 69 7.99 2.11 12.58
C LEU A 69 7.77 2.00 14.09
N ASN A 70 8.21 3.00 14.86
CA ASN A 70 7.99 3.02 16.30
C ASN A 70 6.51 3.22 16.65
N LYS A 71 5.80 4.11 15.93
CA LYS A 71 4.34 4.26 16.07
C LYS A 71 3.61 2.96 15.79
N PHE A 72 3.97 2.31 14.68
CA PHE A 72 3.38 1.05 14.26
C PHE A 72 3.53 -0.03 15.33
N ASP A 73 4.75 -0.20 15.85
CA ASP A 73 5.01 -1.17 16.91
C ASP A 73 4.25 -0.85 18.22
N PHE A 74 4.15 0.43 18.58
CA PHE A 74 3.34 0.89 19.71
C PHE A 74 1.86 0.49 19.56
N PHE A 75 1.27 0.70 18.38
CA PHE A 75 -0.10 0.27 18.11
C PHE A 75 -0.25 -1.25 18.21
N ILE A 76 0.70 -2.02 17.69
CA ILE A 76 0.67 -3.48 17.83
C ILE A 76 0.72 -3.90 19.30
N VAL A 77 1.61 -3.31 20.11
CA VAL A 77 1.66 -3.57 21.57
C VAL A 77 0.30 -3.27 22.18
N LEU A 78 -0.27 -2.10 21.90
CA LEU A 78 -1.54 -1.64 22.44
C LEU A 78 -2.69 -2.61 22.12
N PHE A 79 -2.81 -3.05 20.85
CA PHE A 79 -3.81 -4.04 20.44
C PHE A 79 -3.54 -5.45 20.98
N SER A 80 -2.31 -5.74 21.42
CA SER A 80 -1.94 -7.02 22.03
C SER A 80 -2.18 -7.05 23.55
N LEU A 81 -2.33 -5.91 24.23
CA LEU A 81 -2.56 -5.85 25.68
C LEU A 81 -3.86 -6.53 26.14
N PRO A 82 -4.99 -6.41 25.43
CA PRO A 82 -6.25 -7.05 25.83
C PRO A 82 -6.15 -8.57 25.99
N VAL A 83 -5.16 -9.22 25.38
CA VAL A 83 -4.86 -10.65 25.54
C VAL A 83 -4.45 -11.00 26.96
N LEU A 84 -3.77 -10.11 27.69
CA LEU A 84 -3.38 -10.32 29.09
C LEU A 84 -4.59 -10.41 30.03
N LEU A 85 -5.76 -9.91 29.60
CA LEU A 85 -7.00 -9.94 30.36
C LEU A 85 -7.79 -11.25 30.15
N LEU A 86 -7.40 -12.10 29.20
CA LEU A 86 -8.09 -13.37 28.94
C LEU A 86 -8.21 -14.33 30.14
N PRO A 87 -7.23 -14.42 31.06
CA PRO A 87 -7.39 -15.24 32.27
C PRO A 87 -8.40 -14.66 33.28
N VAL A 88 -8.73 -13.38 33.17
CA VAL A 88 -9.52 -12.60 34.15
C VAL A 88 -10.95 -12.34 33.65
N VAL A 89 -11.16 -12.31 32.32
CA VAL A 89 -12.47 -12.07 31.71
C VAL A 89 -13.25 -13.38 31.66
N ASP A 90 -14.43 -13.37 32.29
CA ASP A 90 -15.34 -14.50 32.38
C ASP A 90 -15.79 -14.95 30.98
N SER A 91 -15.76 -16.26 30.74
CA SER A 91 -15.88 -16.92 29.41
C SER A 91 -17.25 -16.83 28.75
N ARG A 92 -18.18 -16.06 29.33
CA ARG A 92 -19.57 -15.89 28.86
C ARG A 92 -19.70 -14.97 27.65
N ALA A 93 -18.68 -14.17 27.34
CA ALA A 93 -18.66 -13.30 26.15
C ALA A 93 -17.85 -13.94 25.01
N PHE A 94 -18.38 -15.01 24.40
CA PHE A 94 -17.73 -15.73 23.29
C PHE A 94 -17.27 -14.79 22.15
N SER A 95 -18.07 -13.77 21.83
CA SER A 95 -17.75 -12.78 20.79
C SER A 95 -16.55 -11.91 21.17
N VAL A 96 -16.44 -11.48 22.43
CA VAL A 96 -15.30 -10.69 22.92
C VAL A 96 -14.04 -11.55 22.93
N PHE A 97 -14.15 -12.80 23.37
CA PHE A 97 -13.04 -13.76 23.37
C PHE A 97 -12.47 -13.98 21.95
N LEU A 98 -13.34 -14.09 20.94
CA LEU A 98 -12.92 -14.28 19.55
C LEU A 98 -12.19 -13.04 19.01
N VAL A 99 -12.69 -11.83 19.29
CA VAL A 99 -12.03 -10.58 18.88
C VAL A 99 -10.66 -10.42 19.54
N LEU A 100 -10.54 -10.71 20.85
CA LEU A 100 -9.27 -10.69 21.57
C LEU A 100 -8.25 -11.69 21.00
N ARG A 101 -8.74 -12.86 20.58
CA ARG A 101 -7.93 -13.87 19.90
C ARG A 101 -7.46 -13.40 18.52
N LEU A 102 -8.31 -12.75 17.74
CA LEU A 102 -7.92 -12.16 16.45
C LEU A 102 -6.93 -11.00 16.62
N GLY A 103 -7.01 -10.24 17.72
CA GLY A 103 -6.04 -9.20 18.06
C GLY A 103 -4.60 -9.73 18.13
N ARG A 104 -4.41 -11.00 18.51
CA ARG A 104 -3.12 -11.69 18.47
C ARG A 104 -2.54 -11.79 17.06
N LEU A 105 -3.36 -11.75 16.01
CA LEU A 105 -2.87 -11.82 14.64
C LEU A 105 -2.19 -10.51 14.21
N ILE A 106 -2.52 -9.38 14.84
CA ILE A 106 -1.96 -8.08 14.50
C ILE A 106 -0.43 -8.07 14.66
N ARG A 107 0.12 -8.85 15.60
CA ARG A 107 1.57 -8.95 15.78
C ARG A 107 2.32 -9.68 14.68
N PHE A 108 1.64 -10.46 13.81
CA PHE A 108 2.28 -10.97 12.59
C PHE A 108 2.82 -9.82 11.74
N PHE A 109 2.13 -8.67 11.72
CA PHE A 109 2.60 -7.52 10.97
C PHE A 109 3.88 -6.89 11.54
N ARG A 110 4.36 -7.26 12.74
CA ARG A 110 5.71 -6.88 13.19
C ARG A 110 6.80 -7.39 12.26
N VAL A 111 6.52 -8.45 11.50
CA VAL A 111 7.43 -8.95 10.47
C VAL A 111 7.72 -7.88 9.41
N LEU A 112 6.84 -6.89 9.22
CA LEU A 112 7.09 -5.79 8.28
C LEU A 112 8.31 -4.94 8.67
N ARG A 113 8.73 -4.97 9.94
CA ARG A 113 9.96 -4.30 10.41
C ARG A 113 11.23 -4.92 9.80
N PHE A 114 11.18 -6.17 9.34
CA PHE A 114 12.30 -6.80 8.63
C PHE A 114 12.52 -6.25 7.23
N ILE A 115 11.47 -5.69 6.62
CA ILE A 115 11.53 -5.27 5.24
C ILE A 115 12.33 -3.96 5.19
N PRO A 116 13.52 -3.95 4.57
CA PRO A 116 14.27 -2.72 4.43
C PRO A 116 13.45 -1.71 3.62
N ASN A 117 13.48 -0.45 4.02
CA ASN A 117 12.73 0.63 3.36
C ASN A 117 11.20 0.42 3.31
N ILE A 118 10.62 -0.32 4.27
CA ILE A 118 9.17 -0.52 4.34
C ILE A 118 8.37 0.80 4.37
N GLU A 119 8.92 1.87 4.94
CA GLU A 119 8.27 3.19 4.90
C GLU A 119 8.11 3.71 3.46
N HIS A 120 9.12 3.51 2.60
CA HIS A 120 9.04 3.83 1.18
C HIS A 120 8.06 2.92 0.43
N LEU A 121 8.04 1.62 0.74
CA LEU A 121 7.10 0.68 0.14
C LEU A 121 5.64 1.03 0.50
N LEU A 122 5.37 1.27 1.78
CA LEU A 122 4.05 1.68 2.27
C LEU A 122 3.65 3.04 1.71
N ALA A 123 4.58 3.98 1.58
CA ALA A 123 4.33 5.26 0.92
C ALA A 123 3.96 5.07 -0.56
N GLY A 124 4.65 4.18 -1.28
CA GLY A 124 4.35 3.80 -2.66
C GLY A 124 2.95 3.19 -2.80
N VAL A 125 2.61 2.22 -1.94
CA VAL A 125 1.27 1.60 -1.92
C VAL A 125 0.19 2.62 -1.58
N LYS A 126 0.41 3.48 -0.59
CA LYS A 126 -0.56 4.53 -0.22
C LYS A 126 -0.78 5.50 -1.36
N ARG A 127 0.28 5.87 -2.06
CA ARG A 127 0.21 6.76 -3.23
C ARG A 127 -0.59 6.12 -4.35
N SER A 128 -0.28 4.87 -4.70
CA SER A 128 -0.95 4.18 -5.79
C SER A 128 -2.42 3.90 -5.47
N LEU A 129 -2.74 3.51 -4.23
CA LEU A 129 -4.12 3.40 -3.76
C LEU A 129 -4.86 4.72 -3.87
N ARG A 130 -4.28 5.84 -3.42
CA ARG A 130 -4.91 7.17 -3.45
C ARG A 130 -5.38 7.53 -4.86
N ALA A 131 -4.57 7.24 -5.87
CA ALA A 131 -4.91 7.55 -7.25
C ALA A 131 -6.05 6.67 -7.79
N SER A 132 -6.09 5.40 -7.40
CA SER A 132 -7.15 4.48 -7.87
C SER A 132 -8.41 4.49 -7.01
N VAL A 133 -8.43 5.15 -5.82
CA VAL A 133 -9.62 5.17 -4.94
C VAL A 133 -10.86 5.65 -5.71
N GLY A 134 -10.74 6.70 -6.53
CA GLY A 134 -11.87 7.23 -7.29
C GLY A 134 -12.49 6.17 -8.21
N VAL A 135 -11.66 5.36 -8.87
CA VAL A 135 -12.13 4.29 -9.75
C VAL A 135 -12.80 3.18 -8.96
N PHE A 136 -12.21 2.74 -7.86
CA PHE A 136 -12.83 1.73 -7.00
C PHE A 136 -14.18 2.20 -6.44
N VAL A 137 -14.31 3.48 -6.09
CA VAL A 137 -15.60 4.06 -5.67
C VAL A 137 -16.62 4.01 -6.81
N ILE A 138 -16.22 4.36 -8.04
CA ILE A 138 -17.10 4.27 -9.22
C ILE A 138 -17.52 2.82 -9.48
N LEU A 139 -16.59 1.86 -9.43
CA LEU A 139 -16.90 0.44 -9.59
C LEU A 139 -17.82 -0.08 -8.49
N PHE A 140 -17.64 0.38 -7.27
CA PHE A 140 -18.50 0.02 -6.15
C PHE A 140 -19.92 0.59 -6.31
N ILE A 141 -20.05 1.84 -6.76
CA ILE A 141 -21.35 2.44 -7.08
C ILE A 141 -22.03 1.69 -8.23
N LEU A 142 -21.27 1.34 -9.27
CA LEU A 142 -21.77 0.56 -10.41
C LEU A 142 -22.22 -0.84 -9.93
N ASN A 143 -21.46 -1.47 -9.04
CA ASN A 143 -21.83 -2.74 -8.42
C ASN A 143 -23.15 -2.64 -7.65
N LEU A 144 -23.34 -1.60 -6.84
CA LEU A 144 -24.59 -1.34 -6.14
C LEU A 144 -25.78 -1.14 -7.10
N ALA A 145 -25.57 -0.39 -8.19
CA ALA A 145 -26.61 -0.18 -9.21
C ALA A 145 -27.05 -1.51 -9.84
N PHE A 146 -26.10 -2.36 -10.22
CA PHE A 146 -26.39 -3.71 -10.73
C PHE A 146 -26.97 -4.64 -9.64
N ALA A 147 -26.58 -4.50 -8.38
CA ALA A 147 -27.14 -5.29 -7.29
C ALA A 147 -28.63 -4.95 -7.07
N MET A 148 -28.97 -3.66 -7.05
CA MET A 148 -30.36 -3.21 -6.94
C MET A 148 -31.20 -3.67 -8.13
N GLY A 149 -30.68 -3.55 -9.36
CA GLY A 149 -31.36 -4.06 -10.55
C GLY A 149 -31.60 -5.57 -10.50
N ALA A 150 -30.59 -6.34 -10.06
CA ALA A 150 -30.71 -7.80 -9.95
C ALA A 150 -31.71 -8.21 -8.86
N THR A 151 -31.75 -7.49 -7.74
CA THR A 151 -32.73 -7.71 -6.66
C THR A 151 -34.15 -7.50 -7.18
N MET A 152 -34.38 -6.42 -7.92
CA MET A 152 -35.71 -6.10 -8.47
C MET A 152 -36.16 -7.07 -9.57
N LEU A 153 -35.24 -7.56 -10.40
CA LEU A 153 -35.56 -8.41 -11.55
C LEU A 153 -35.57 -9.91 -11.24
N PHE A 154 -34.71 -10.37 -10.33
CA PHE A 154 -34.43 -11.78 -10.09
C PHE A 154 -34.58 -12.21 -8.63
N GLY A 155 -34.92 -11.30 -7.72
CA GLY A 155 -35.04 -11.57 -6.28
C GLY A 155 -36.06 -12.66 -5.92
N GLU A 156 -37.16 -12.76 -6.68
CA GLU A 156 -38.17 -13.81 -6.45
C GLU A 156 -37.72 -15.21 -6.91
N ILE A 157 -36.78 -15.26 -7.87
CA ILE A 157 -36.43 -16.49 -8.60
C ILE A 157 -35.14 -17.09 -8.04
N ALA A 158 -34.20 -16.24 -7.62
CA ALA A 158 -33.00 -16.61 -6.90
C ALA A 158 -32.86 -15.77 -5.60
N PRO A 159 -33.76 -15.97 -4.61
CA PRO A 159 -33.73 -15.20 -3.36
C PRO A 159 -32.44 -15.42 -2.55
N LYS A 160 -31.76 -16.56 -2.74
CA LYS A 160 -30.46 -16.83 -2.10
C LYS A 160 -29.33 -15.93 -2.62
N ASP A 161 -29.42 -15.48 -3.86
CA ASP A 161 -28.37 -14.73 -4.54
C ASP A 161 -28.75 -13.24 -4.72
N PHE A 162 -30.05 -12.92 -4.82
CA PHE A 162 -30.57 -11.57 -5.04
C PHE A 162 -31.76 -11.19 -4.14
N GLY A 163 -32.02 -11.90 -3.05
CA GLY A 163 -33.18 -11.61 -2.19
C GLY A 163 -33.08 -10.31 -1.40
N ASP A 164 -31.86 -9.81 -1.18
CA ASP A 164 -31.59 -8.54 -0.51
C ASP A 164 -30.48 -7.78 -1.26
N PRO A 165 -30.53 -6.43 -1.33
CA PRO A 165 -29.51 -5.64 -2.00
C PRO A 165 -28.08 -5.92 -1.53
N LEU A 166 -27.84 -6.22 -0.25
CA LEU A 166 -26.51 -6.53 0.27
C LEU A 166 -26.02 -7.90 -0.20
N ILE A 167 -26.91 -8.90 -0.24
CA ILE A 167 -26.60 -10.23 -0.79
C ILE A 167 -26.31 -10.11 -2.29
N ALA A 168 -27.15 -9.37 -3.02
CA ALA A 168 -26.95 -9.09 -4.43
C ALA A 168 -25.64 -8.34 -4.69
N THR A 169 -25.25 -7.40 -3.82
CA THR A 169 -23.98 -6.67 -3.92
C THR A 169 -22.80 -7.64 -3.84
N TYR A 170 -22.80 -8.57 -2.87
CA TYR A 170 -21.77 -9.61 -2.79
C TYR A 170 -21.77 -10.53 -4.02
N THR A 171 -22.94 -10.95 -4.49
CA THR A 171 -23.09 -11.77 -5.70
C THR A 171 -22.52 -11.07 -6.94
N LEU A 172 -22.92 -9.82 -7.19
CA LEU A 172 -22.47 -9.04 -8.34
C LEU A 172 -20.99 -8.67 -8.21
N PHE A 173 -20.46 -8.53 -6.99
CA PHE A 173 -19.04 -8.31 -6.78
C PHE A 173 -18.20 -9.49 -7.31
N LYS A 174 -18.62 -10.74 -7.03
CA LYS A 174 -17.99 -11.94 -7.63
C LYS A 174 -18.09 -11.97 -9.16
N VAL A 175 -19.25 -11.56 -9.70
CA VAL A 175 -19.42 -11.46 -11.15
C VAL A 175 -18.48 -10.42 -11.76
N PHE A 176 -18.27 -9.29 -11.08
CA PHE A 176 -17.35 -8.23 -11.54
C PHE A 176 -15.88 -8.67 -11.46
N THR A 177 -15.51 -9.61 -10.58
CA THR A 177 -14.18 -10.22 -10.62
C THR A 177 -14.02 -11.26 -11.74
N VAL A 178 -15.04 -11.42 -12.60
CA VAL A 178 -15.08 -12.36 -13.73
C VAL A 178 -14.99 -13.82 -13.26
N GLU A 179 -15.32 -14.08 -12.00
CA GLU A 179 -15.25 -15.40 -11.39
C GLU A 179 -16.66 -15.98 -11.22
N GLY A 180 -16.86 -17.21 -11.68
CA GLY A 180 -18.11 -17.95 -11.45
C GLY A 180 -19.38 -17.28 -12.00
N TRP A 181 -19.26 -16.33 -12.93
CA TRP A 181 -20.39 -15.54 -13.43
C TRP A 181 -21.45 -16.38 -14.17
N PHE A 182 -21.09 -17.56 -14.66
CA PHE A 182 -22.02 -18.48 -15.34
C PHE A 182 -22.80 -19.37 -14.35
N GLU A 183 -22.33 -19.52 -13.11
CA GLU A 183 -22.83 -20.55 -12.18
C GLU A 183 -24.29 -20.33 -11.74
N ILE A 184 -24.71 -19.08 -11.54
CA ILE A 184 -26.08 -18.77 -11.12
C ILE A 184 -27.06 -18.98 -12.29
N PRO A 185 -26.83 -18.40 -13.49
CA PRO A 185 -27.67 -18.69 -14.64
C PRO A 185 -27.81 -20.18 -14.97
N ASP A 186 -26.72 -20.95 -14.91
CA ASP A 186 -26.73 -22.37 -15.29
C ASP A 186 -27.46 -23.23 -14.25
N ARG A 187 -27.25 -22.96 -12.96
CA ARG A 187 -27.99 -23.62 -11.87
C ARG A 187 -29.50 -23.35 -11.95
N LEU A 188 -29.90 -22.14 -12.32
CA LEU A 188 -31.30 -21.79 -12.50
C LEU A 188 -31.91 -22.45 -13.74
N ALA A 189 -31.11 -22.67 -14.79
CA ALA A 189 -31.53 -23.40 -15.97
C ALA A 189 -31.87 -24.87 -15.65
N GLU A 190 -31.10 -25.50 -14.78
CA GLU A 190 -31.35 -26.86 -14.32
C GLU A 190 -32.57 -26.96 -13.37
N SER A 191 -33.00 -25.84 -12.80
CA SER A 191 -34.09 -25.79 -11.80
C SER A 191 -35.49 -25.68 -12.42
N GLY A 192 -35.62 -25.70 -13.76
CA GLY A 192 -36.91 -25.64 -14.46
C GLY A 192 -37.56 -24.25 -14.52
N VAL A 193 -36.78 -23.19 -14.32
CA VAL A 193 -37.23 -21.80 -14.52
C VAL A 193 -37.50 -21.56 -16.01
N SER A 194 -38.37 -20.60 -16.35
CA SER A 194 -38.66 -20.25 -17.75
C SER A 194 -37.40 -19.89 -18.55
N ASP A 195 -37.25 -20.49 -19.73
CA ASP A 195 -36.13 -20.28 -20.66
C ASP A 195 -35.90 -18.80 -20.99
N HIS A 196 -36.96 -18.01 -21.16
CA HIS A 196 -36.86 -16.58 -21.46
C HIS A 196 -36.22 -15.80 -20.31
N LEU A 197 -36.49 -16.20 -19.07
CA LEU A 197 -35.99 -15.53 -17.89
C LEU A 197 -34.52 -15.90 -17.64
N ILE A 198 -34.15 -17.15 -17.85
CA ILE A 198 -32.75 -17.60 -17.84
C ILE A 198 -31.95 -16.84 -18.89
N LEU A 199 -32.51 -16.67 -20.09
CA LEU A 199 -31.88 -15.89 -21.15
C LEU A 199 -31.68 -14.43 -20.74
N LEU A 200 -32.68 -13.78 -20.14
CA LEU A 200 -32.57 -12.43 -19.58
C LEU A 200 -31.45 -12.34 -18.52
N LEU A 201 -31.40 -13.31 -17.61
CA LEU A 201 -30.39 -13.40 -16.56
C LEU A 201 -28.97 -13.57 -17.14
N ARG A 202 -28.81 -14.43 -18.16
CA ARG A 202 -27.54 -14.60 -18.88
C ARG A 202 -27.10 -13.30 -19.54
N PHE A 203 -27.99 -12.60 -20.24
CA PHE A 203 -27.68 -11.29 -20.83
C PHE A 203 -27.30 -10.26 -19.78
N TYR A 204 -28.02 -10.22 -18.66
CA TYR A 204 -27.71 -9.34 -17.55
C TYR A 204 -26.29 -9.55 -17.02
N PHE A 205 -25.91 -10.81 -16.81
CA PHE A 205 -24.59 -11.19 -16.31
C PHE A 205 -23.48 -10.91 -17.34
N ILE A 206 -23.73 -11.16 -18.63
CA ILE A 206 -22.77 -10.80 -19.70
C ILE A 206 -22.51 -9.29 -19.69
N ILE A 207 -23.56 -8.46 -19.60
CA ILE A 207 -23.41 -7.00 -19.54
C ILE A 207 -22.65 -6.58 -18.28
N ALA A 208 -22.98 -7.18 -17.13
CA ALA A 208 -22.30 -6.94 -15.87
C ALA A 208 -20.79 -7.27 -15.94
N VAL A 209 -20.43 -8.40 -16.53
CA VAL A 209 -19.02 -8.80 -16.74
C VAL A 209 -18.31 -7.86 -17.70
N MET A 210 -18.95 -7.49 -18.81
CA MET A 210 -18.35 -6.58 -19.80
C MET A 210 -18.09 -5.20 -19.20
N ILE A 211 -19.09 -4.60 -18.53
CA ILE A 211 -19.01 -3.24 -18.00
C ILE A 211 -18.21 -3.20 -16.70
N GLY A 212 -18.63 -3.97 -15.70
CA GLY A 212 -18.05 -3.92 -14.35
C GLY A 212 -16.73 -4.68 -14.24
N GLY A 213 -16.63 -5.84 -14.88
CA GLY A 213 -15.43 -6.66 -14.84
C GLY A 213 -14.37 -6.22 -15.83
N ILE A 214 -14.58 -6.45 -17.12
CA ILE A 214 -13.55 -6.24 -18.15
C ILE A 214 -13.23 -4.76 -18.32
N LEU A 215 -14.24 -3.93 -18.59
CA LEU A 215 -14.02 -2.49 -18.78
C LEU A 215 -13.68 -1.80 -17.45
N GLY A 216 -14.36 -2.18 -16.38
CA GLY A 216 -14.14 -1.58 -15.06
C GLY A 216 -12.75 -1.85 -14.50
N LEU A 217 -12.30 -3.11 -14.48
CA LEU A 217 -10.95 -3.46 -14.01
C LEU A 217 -9.86 -2.95 -14.96
N SER A 218 -10.10 -2.94 -16.28
CA SER A 218 -9.11 -2.39 -17.22
C SER A 218 -8.94 -0.88 -17.06
N LEU A 219 -10.02 -0.14 -16.81
CA LEU A 219 -9.96 1.30 -16.48
C LEU A 219 -9.24 1.55 -15.15
N ALA A 220 -9.52 0.75 -14.11
CA ALA A 220 -8.82 0.85 -12.82
C ALA A 220 -7.32 0.64 -12.98
N ASN A 221 -6.91 -0.37 -13.74
CA ASN A 221 -5.51 -0.63 -14.05
C ASN A 221 -4.89 0.48 -14.90
N ALA A 222 -5.61 1.01 -15.89
CA ALA A 222 -5.11 2.11 -16.72
C ALA A 222 -4.83 3.36 -15.88
N ILE A 223 -5.79 3.77 -15.03
CA ILE A 223 -5.64 4.95 -14.16
C ILE A 223 -4.52 4.74 -13.13
N PHE A 224 -4.39 3.52 -12.61
CA PHE A 224 -3.29 3.16 -11.72
C PHE A 224 -1.92 3.32 -12.41
N VAL A 225 -1.79 2.82 -13.64
CA VAL A 225 -0.56 2.93 -14.43
C VAL A 225 -0.27 4.38 -14.82
N ASP A 226 -1.28 5.14 -15.24
CA ASP A 226 -1.14 6.56 -15.60
C ASP A 226 -0.64 7.39 -14.40
N GLU A 227 -1.14 7.18 -13.19
CA GLU A 227 -0.61 7.87 -12.01
C GLU A 227 0.85 7.47 -11.72
N MET A 228 1.15 6.16 -11.75
CA MET A 228 2.50 5.68 -11.43
C MET A 228 3.53 6.15 -12.45
N THR A 229 3.13 6.30 -13.71
CA THR A 229 3.98 6.83 -14.78
C THR A 229 4.08 8.35 -14.71
N ALA A 230 3.00 9.08 -14.39
CA ALA A 230 3.01 10.54 -14.27
C ALA A 230 4.08 11.03 -13.29
N ASP A 231 4.25 10.39 -12.12
CA ASP A 231 5.31 10.78 -11.17
C ASP A 231 6.73 10.64 -11.73
N ASN A 232 6.97 9.57 -12.49
CA ASN A 232 8.28 9.35 -13.12
C ASN A 232 8.50 10.35 -14.24
N THR A 233 7.47 10.64 -15.03
CA THR A 233 7.52 11.62 -16.12
C THR A 233 7.83 13.01 -15.59
N TYR A 234 7.14 13.50 -14.54
CA TYR A 234 7.42 14.81 -13.96
C TYR A 234 8.83 14.93 -13.37
N LYS A 235 9.35 13.87 -12.75
CA LYS A 235 10.75 13.85 -12.25
C LYS A 235 11.75 13.91 -13.40
N VAL A 236 11.54 13.12 -14.45
CA VAL A 236 12.41 13.10 -15.63
C VAL A 236 12.37 14.45 -16.34
N GLU A 237 11.19 15.04 -16.53
CA GLU A 237 11.04 16.38 -17.11
C GLU A 237 11.79 17.44 -16.30
N GLY A 238 11.67 17.42 -14.97
CA GLY A 238 12.40 18.33 -14.09
C GLY A 238 13.92 18.15 -14.18
N MET A 239 14.41 16.92 -14.26
CA MET A 239 15.84 16.64 -14.46
C MET A 239 16.34 17.13 -15.82
N VAL A 240 15.54 16.96 -16.88
CA VAL A 240 15.87 17.46 -18.22
C VAL A 240 15.93 18.99 -18.24
N GLN A 241 14.97 19.67 -17.60
CA GLN A 241 14.97 21.12 -17.47
C GLN A 241 16.19 21.64 -16.70
N ASP A 242 16.55 21.02 -15.58
CA ASP A 242 17.76 21.36 -14.81
C ASP A 242 19.04 21.15 -15.66
N LEU A 243 19.10 20.06 -16.42
CA LEU A 243 20.23 19.79 -17.32
C LEU A 243 20.33 20.85 -18.44
N GLN A 244 19.19 21.21 -19.05
CA GLN A 244 19.13 22.24 -20.09
C GLN A 244 19.54 23.61 -19.54
N GLN A 245 19.11 23.96 -18.32
CA GLN A 245 19.52 25.18 -17.65
C GLN A 245 21.04 25.21 -17.44
N LYS A 246 21.61 24.14 -16.88
CA LYS A 246 23.07 24.03 -16.67
C LYS A 246 23.86 24.10 -17.96
N LEU A 247 23.38 23.47 -19.03
CA LEU A 247 24.00 23.58 -20.36
C LEU A 247 23.92 25.01 -20.91
N GLY A 248 22.79 25.70 -20.72
CA GLY A 248 22.62 27.10 -21.09
C GLY A 248 23.58 28.02 -20.32
N GLU A 249 23.66 27.87 -19.00
CA GLU A 249 24.59 28.60 -18.14
C GLU A 249 26.05 28.36 -18.56
N LEU A 250 26.44 27.09 -18.78
CA LEU A 250 27.78 26.76 -19.24
C LEU A 250 28.09 27.36 -20.62
N HIS A 251 27.12 27.36 -21.54
CA HIS A 251 27.28 27.98 -22.85
C HIS A 251 27.51 29.50 -22.73
N THR A 252 26.76 30.17 -21.85
CA THR A 252 26.94 31.61 -21.61
C THR A 252 28.31 31.93 -20.99
N MET A 253 28.80 31.11 -20.05
CA MET A 253 30.13 31.26 -19.46
C MET A 253 31.23 31.12 -20.51
N LEU A 254 31.14 30.11 -21.38
CA LEU A 254 32.11 29.90 -22.47
C LEU A 254 32.10 31.06 -23.47
N GLN A 255 30.92 31.59 -23.84
CA GLN A 255 30.84 32.76 -24.71
C GLN A 255 31.47 34.00 -24.05
N GLN A 256 31.25 34.17 -22.75
CA GLN A 256 31.83 35.29 -22.01
C GLN A 256 33.36 35.19 -21.93
N GLU A 257 33.92 34.01 -21.65
CA GLU A 257 35.37 33.78 -21.69
C GLU A 257 35.95 34.05 -23.09
N GLN A 258 35.29 33.56 -24.15
CA GLN A 258 35.73 33.83 -25.52
C GLN A 258 35.70 35.34 -25.82
N HIS A 259 34.66 36.06 -25.41
CA HIS A 259 34.56 37.50 -25.60
C HIS A 259 35.70 38.27 -24.91
N VAL A 260 35.98 37.93 -23.65
CA VAL A 260 37.08 38.53 -22.88
C VAL A 260 38.42 38.25 -23.55
N ALA A 261 38.67 37.00 -23.98
CA ALA A 261 39.89 36.62 -24.68
C ALA A 261 40.07 37.40 -26.00
N TRP A 262 39.00 37.58 -26.78
CA TRP A 262 39.04 38.38 -28.01
C TRP A 262 39.32 39.86 -27.77
N GLU A 263 38.73 40.46 -26.73
CA GLU A 263 39.02 41.84 -26.35
C GLU A 263 40.48 42.02 -25.91
N GLN A 264 41.01 41.05 -25.18
CA GLN A 264 42.39 41.06 -24.72
C GLN A 264 43.37 40.98 -25.90
N ILE A 265 43.17 40.04 -26.84
CA ILE A 265 43.96 39.93 -28.08
C ILE A 265 43.87 41.23 -28.91
N ARG A 266 42.68 41.80 -29.04
CA ARG A 266 42.48 43.06 -29.77
C ARG A 266 43.24 44.21 -29.12
N SER A 267 43.22 44.29 -27.79
CA SER A 267 43.96 45.31 -27.04
C SER A 267 45.47 45.19 -27.23
N GLU A 268 46.02 43.98 -27.22
CA GLU A 268 47.45 43.74 -27.47
C GLU A 268 47.82 44.10 -28.91
N LEU A 269 47.02 43.72 -29.91
CA LEU A 269 47.25 44.11 -31.30
C LEU A 269 47.24 45.62 -31.48
N HIS A 270 46.35 46.36 -30.81
CA HIS A 270 46.35 47.82 -30.82
C HIS A 270 47.58 48.42 -30.15
N GLN A 271 48.11 47.81 -29.08
CA GLN A 271 49.36 48.25 -28.44
C GLN A 271 50.56 48.02 -29.36
N VAL A 272 50.69 46.82 -29.93
CA VAL A 272 51.76 46.47 -30.87
C VAL A 272 51.73 47.39 -32.08
N ARG A 273 50.55 47.62 -32.66
CA ARG A 273 50.40 48.53 -33.81
C ARG A 273 50.84 49.95 -33.48
N ARG A 274 50.46 50.48 -32.30
CA ARG A 274 50.91 51.80 -31.85
C ARG A 274 52.43 51.87 -31.67
N ALA A 275 53.03 50.87 -31.04
CA ALA A 275 54.48 50.79 -30.87
C ALA A 275 55.23 50.74 -32.21
N VAL A 276 54.71 50.00 -33.19
CA VAL A 276 55.27 49.94 -34.55
C VAL A 276 55.14 51.29 -35.28
N GLU A 277 53.99 51.98 -35.14
CA GLU A 277 53.78 53.30 -35.73
C GLU A 277 54.67 54.37 -35.09
N GLU A 278 54.94 54.30 -33.79
CA GLU A 278 55.89 55.17 -33.08
C GLU A 278 57.33 54.94 -33.53
N MET A 279 57.78 53.68 -33.66
CA MET A 279 59.11 53.36 -34.19
C MET A 279 59.29 53.87 -35.62
N ARG A 280 58.25 53.75 -36.47
CA ARG A 280 58.27 54.24 -37.85
C ARG A 280 58.32 55.78 -37.95
N ARG A 281 57.90 56.51 -36.91
CA ARG A 281 58.01 57.97 -36.85
C ARG A 281 59.35 58.47 -36.34
N GLN A 282 60.13 57.61 -35.69
CA GLN A 282 61.43 57.94 -35.09
C GLN A 282 62.63 57.52 -35.94
N GLY A 283 62.45 56.62 -36.91
CA GLY A 283 63.45 56.24 -37.92
C GLY A 283 63.19 56.92 -39.26
#